data_AF-A0A413NKX2-F1
#
_entry.id   AF-A0A413NKX2-F1
#
_cell.length_a   1.000
_cell.length_b   1.000
_cell.length_c   1.000
_cell.angle_alpha   90.00
_cell.angle_beta   90.00
_cell.angle_gamma   90.00
#
_symmetry.space_group_name_H-M   'P 1'
#
loop_
_entity.id
_entity.type
_entity.pdbx_description
1 polymer ?
#
loop_
_entity_poly.entity_id
_entity_poly.type
_entity_poly.pdbx_seq_one_letter_code
_entity_poly.pdbx_strand_id
1 'polypeptide(L)'
;MILVWKKESREALFCRDLLSGEWWYSNLSDRKSIDVLNKQRMEEALANGMDPEDVLLVEYTYSIEQYWYYRYMTPFGDVLQEGRSPYWHKEHNYILNIYPFVNGKVFNFVDDFIDQQKYINRTLTMIDFIRSSTAKGLLIVDEDAFQGMSREQIVDEYVRYNGVLFVRLKQGQNIQNIVHQYNGSAAVAGDYELLNLQLKLINDISGVNSAMQGQTPSSNTPSSLYAQQVQNSSMNVKGLLDSFRNFQKKRDNKVMKTIQQFYTSARYIDLAGSDYSKESKWYDPEKVQDSEIDVYITEGSNTPVYQMVMNEFLMELYKNQAINVKQLLENSSLPFAERILESIKRDEAEMLQAQEEGRMAQLQGIPSEIIGQIRA
;
A
#
# COMPACT_ATOMS: atom_id res chain seq x y z
N MET A 1 -4.08 -17.92 28.08
CA MET A 1 -4.56 -18.95 27.12
C MET A 1 -3.83 -18.71 25.81
N ILE A 2 -3.21 -19.74 25.26
CA ILE A 2 -2.38 -19.70 24.05
C ILE A 2 -3.06 -20.60 23.01
N LEU A 3 -3.33 -20.07 21.82
CA LEU A 3 -3.80 -20.87 20.68
C LEU A 3 -2.59 -21.30 19.85
N VAL A 4 -2.40 -22.61 19.75
CA VAL A 4 -1.31 -23.20 18.96
C VAL A 4 -1.90 -23.95 17.79
N TRP A 5 -1.32 -23.73 16.60
CA TRP A 5 -1.61 -24.51 15.41
C TRP A 5 -0.39 -25.33 15.03
N LYS A 6 -0.61 -26.61 14.75
CA LYS A 6 0.44 -27.51 14.28
C LYS A 6 -0.03 -28.24 13.03
N LYS A 7 0.85 -28.31 12.03
CA LYS A 7 0.65 -29.20 10.88
C LYS A 7 1.09 -30.60 11.31
N GLU A 8 0.14 -31.50 11.46
CA GLU A 8 0.39 -32.89 11.81
C GLU A 8 0.18 -33.78 10.59
N SER A 9 0.81 -34.96 10.59
CA SER A 9 0.68 -35.96 9.54
C SER A 9 0.17 -37.25 10.17
N ARG A 10 -0.80 -37.90 9.53
CA ARG A 10 -1.28 -39.23 9.92
C ARG A 10 -1.31 -40.16 8.74
N GLU A 11 -1.15 -41.45 9.02
CA GLU A 11 -1.42 -42.50 8.05
C GLU A 11 -2.95 -42.61 7.86
N ALA A 12 -3.40 -42.51 6.62
CA ALA A 12 -4.80 -42.52 6.26
C ALA A 12 -5.03 -43.33 4.97
N LEU A 13 -6.28 -43.71 4.75
CA LEU A 13 -6.72 -44.25 3.47
C LEU A 13 -7.37 -43.12 2.69
N PHE A 14 -6.82 -42.82 1.51
CA PHE A 14 -7.44 -41.92 0.55
C PHE A 14 -8.52 -42.69 -0.20
N CYS A 15 -9.78 -42.40 0.13
CA CYS A 15 -10.95 -43.03 -0.44
C CYS A 15 -11.51 -42.15 -1.55
N ARG A 16 -11.80 -42.75 -2.69
CA ARG A 16 -12.48 -42.14 -3.82
C ARG A 16 -13.73 -42.95 -4.12
N ASP A 17 -14.89 -42.34 -3.95
CA ASP A 17 -16.15 -42.95 -4.32
C ASP A 17 -16.42 -42.68 -5.80
N LEU A 18 -16.40 -43.75 -6.60
CA LEU A 18 -16.64 -43.66 -8.03
C LEU A 18 -18.13 -43.39 -8.36
N LEU A 19 -19.04 -43.67 -7.42
CA LEU A 19 -20.48 -43.47 -7.61
C LEU A 19 -20.86 -41.99 -7.46
N SER A 20 -20.37 -41.33 -6.40
CA SER A 20 -20.66 -39.91 -6.12
C SER A 20 -19.62 -38.94 -6.69
N GLY A 21 -18.43 -39.43 -7.05
CA GLY A 21 -17.29 -38.59 -7.43
C GLY A 21 -16.61 -37.88 -6.25
N GLU A 22 -17.01 -38.18 -5.02
CA GLU A 22 -16.43 -37.58 -3.82
C GLU A 22 -15.15 -38.29 -3.38
N TRP A 23 -14.27 -37.54 -2.70
CA TRP A 23 -13.02 -38.05 -2.16
C TRP A 23 -12.82 -37.59 -0.73
N TRP A 24 -12.33 -38.47 0.14
CA TRP A 24 -12.06 -38.17 1.55
C TRP A 24 -10.93 -39.05 2.12
N TYR A 25 -10.44 -38.65 3.30
CA TYR A 25 -9.45 -39.42 4.06
C TYR A 25 -10.11 -40.14 5.24
N SER A 26 -9.98 -41.46 5.30
CA SER A 26 -10.46 -42.30 6.41
C SER A 26 -9.30 -42.86 7.25
N ASN A 27 -9.57 -43.31 8.48
CA ASN A 27 -8.53 -43.96 9.28
C ASN A 27 -8.23 -45.37 8.73
N LEU A 28 -7.02 -45.86 9.02
CA LEU A 28 -6.64 -47.25 8.70
C LEU A 28 -7.61 -48.29 9.33
N SER A 29 -8.15 -47.99 10.52
CA SER A 29 -9.13 -48.85 11.20
C SER A 29 -10.47 -48.95 10.46
N ASP A 30 -10.82 -47.94 9.67
CA ASP A 30 -12.11 -47.86 8.98
C ASP A 30 -12.13 -48.69 7.69
N ARG A 31 -11.00 -49.31 7.31
CA ARG A 31 -10.89 -50.20 6.14
C ARG A 31 -12.00 -51.24 6.09
N LYS A 32 -12.29 -51.87 7.24
CA LYS A 32 -13.34 -52.91 7.34
C LYS A 32 -14.73 -52.37 7.01
N SER A 33 -15.01 -51.12 7.38
CA SER A 33 -16.31 -50.50 7.10
C SER A 33 -16.49 -50.21 5.60
N ILE A 34 -15.41 -49.80 4.92
CA ILE A 34 -15.40 -49.56 3.48
C ILE A 34 -15.55 -50.88 2.70
N ASP A 35 -14.86 -51.93 3.15
CA ASP A 35 -15.00 -53.27 2.55
C ASP A 35 -16.43 -53.82 2.71
N VAL A 36 -17.10 -53.53 3.83
CA VAL A 36 -18.52 -53.90 4.04
C VAL A 36 -19.44 -53.09 3.13
N LEU A 37 -19.21 -51.78 3.00
CA LEU A 37 -19.98 -50.92 2.10
C LEU A 37 -19.86 -51.37 0.64
N ASN A 38 -18.65 -51.68 0.19
CA ASN A 38 -18.41 -52.21 -1.16
C ASN A 38 -19.11 -53.56 -1.37
N LYS A 39 -19.12 -54.45 -0.36
CA LYS A 39 -19.89 -55.70 -0.44
C LYS A 39 -21.39 -55.49 -0.54
N GLN A 40 -21.96 -54.56 0.23
CA GLN A 40 -23.38 -54.22 0.14
C GLN A 40 -23.73 -53.67 -1.25
N ARG A 41 -22.90 -52.76 -1.80
CA ARG A 41 -23.09 -52.23 -3.16
C ARG A 41 -23.01 -53.33 -4.23
N MET A 42 -22.12 -54.31 -4.06
CA MET A 42 -22.04 -55.48 -4.95
C MET A 42 -23.28 -56.38 -4.84
N GLU A 43 -23.79 -56.63 -3.64
CA GLU A 43 -25.01 -57.43 -3.42
C GLU A 43 -26.25 -56.76 -4.02
N GLU A 44 -26.39 -55.44 -3.86
CA GLU A 44 -27.47 -54.64 -4.46
C GLU A 44 -27.36 -54.59 -6.00
N ALA A 45 -26.16 -54.46 -6.54
CA ALA A 45 -25.94 -54.46 -7.99
C ALA A 45 -26.28 -55.83 -8.62
N LEU A 46 -25.90 -56.92 -7.94
CA LEU A 46 -26.21 -58.29 -8.37
C LEU A 46 -27.72 -58.59 -8.28
N ALA A 47 -28.41 -58.06 -7.27
CA ALA A 47 -29.87 -58.15 -7.16
C ALA A 47 -30.60 -57.38 -8.26
N ASN A 48 -30.00 -56.31 -8.78
CA ASN A 48 -30.54 -55.51 -9.89
C ASN A 48 -30.08 -56.00 -11.28
N GLY A 49 -29.35 -57.13 -11.35
CA GLY A 49 -28.93 -57.74 -12.61
C GLY A 49 -27.81 -57.00 -13.36
N MET A 50 -27.02 -56.19 -12.64
CA MET A 50 -25.87 -55.46 -13.19
C MET A 50 -24.62 -56.35 -13.17
N ASP A 51 -23.76 -56.23 -14.19
CA ASP A 51 -22.52 -57.01 -14.27
C ASP A 51 -21.55 -56.57 -13.15
N PRO A 52 -20.90 -57.51 -12.43
CA PRO A 52 -19.91 -57.20 -11.40
C PRO A 52 -18.82 -56.20 -11.79
N GLU A 53 -18.47 -56.11 -13.07
CA GLU A 53 -17.43 -55.18 -13.56
C GLU A 53 -17.92 -53.73 -13.73
N ASP A 54 -19.23 -53.50 -13.85
CA ASP A 54 -19.83 -52.18 -14.03
C ASP A 54 -20.15 -51.48 -12.70
N VAL A 55 -19.90 -52.13 -11.56
CA VAL A 55 -20.20 -51.59 -10.23
C VAL A 55 -19.13 -50.58 -9.79
N LEU A 56 -19.56 -49.32 -9.64
CA LEU A 56 -18.71 -48.24 -9.14
C LEU A 56 -18.48 -48.39 -7.63
N LEU A 57 -17.33 -48.93 -7.26
CA LEU A 57 -16.91 -49.14 -5.87
C LEU A 57 -16.12 -47.96 -5.32
N VAL A 58 -15.97 -47.94 -3.99
CA VAL A 58 -15.05 -47.02 -3.32
C VAL A 58 -13.64 -47.59 -3.44
N GLU A 59 -12.78 -46.92 -4.20
CA GLU A 59 -11.36 -47.21 -4.26
C GLU A 59 -10.65 -46.58 -3.07
N TYR A 60 -9.71 -47.29 -2.45
CA TYR A 60 -8.88 -46.72 -1.39
C TYR A 60 -7.40 -47.00 -1.58
N THR A 61 -6.59 -45.96 -1.40
CA THR A 61 -5.13 -46.03 -1.50
C THR A 61 -4.50 -45.56 -0.19
N TYR A 62 -3.41 -46.20 0.23
CA TYR A 62 -2.63 -45.73 1.38
C TYR A 62 -2.00 -44.36 1.08
N SER A 63 -2.24 -43.37 1.94
CA SER A 63 -1.68 -42.03 1.79
C SER A 63 -1.39 -41.40 3.16
N ILE A 64 -0.46 -40.45 3.17
CA ILE A 64 -0.15 -39.67 4.37
C ILE A 64 -0.97 -38.38 4.29
N GLU A 65 -1.98 -38.25 5.13
CA GLU A 65 -2.77 -37.04 5.22
C GLU A 65 -2.05 -36.01 6.10
N GLN A 66 -1.83 -34.82 5.56
CA GLN A 66 -1.37 -33.66 6.32
C GLN A 66 -2.57 -32.78 6.67
N TYR A 67 -2.77 -32.48 7.95
CA TYR A 67 -3.88 -31.64 8.41
C TYR A 67 -3.42 -30.66 9.50
N TRP A 68 -4.19 -29.58 9.65
CA TRP A 68 -3.97 -28.58 10.69
C TRP A 68 -4.75 -28.93 11.95
N TYR A 69 -4.03 -28.98 13.08
CA TYR A 69 -4.57 -29.29 14.40
C TYR A 69 -4.40 -28.08 15.32
N TYR A 70 -5.48 -27.68 15.99
CA TYR A 70 -5.47 -26.59 16.95
C TYR A 70 -5.47 -27.10 18.38
N ARG A 71 -4.75 -26.41 19.25
CA ARG A 71 -4.74 -26.65 20.70
C ARG A 71 -4.84 -25.34 21.44
N TYR A 72 -5.78 -25.26 22.37
CA TYR A 72 -5.86 -24.20 23.36
C TYR A 72 -5.11 -24.65 24.60
N MET A 73 -4.03 -23.94 24.94
CA MET A 73 -3.14 -24.28 26.04
C MET A 73 -3.18 -23.21 27.14
N THR A 74 -2.99 -23.63 28.40
CA THR A 74 -2.60 -22.72 29.49
C THR A 74 -1.15 -22.28 29.28
N PRO A 75 -0.70 -21.15 29.88
CA PRO A 75 0.71 -20.78 29.87
C PRO A 75 1.64 -21.84 30.49
N PHE A 76 1.08 -22.74 31.31
CA PHE A 76 1.80 -23.85 31.95
C PHE A 76 1.86 -25.12 31.09
N GLY A 77 1.17 -25.16 29.95
CA GLY A 77 1.20 -26.28 29.00
C GLY A 77 0.02 -27.24 29.08
N ASP A 78 -0.97 -26.98 29.94
CA ASP A 78 -2.18 -27.82 30.01
C ASP A 78 -3.07 -27.56 28.79
N VAL A 79 -3.53 -28.63 28.13
CA VAL A 79 -4.44 -28.55 27.00
C VAL A 79 -5.88 -28.42 27.51
N LEU A 80 -6.53 -27.30 27.20
CA LEU A 80 -7.92 -27.03 27.56
C LEU A 80 -8.88 -27.63 26.52
N GLN A 81 -8.53 -27.50 25.25
CA GLN A 81 -9.33 -27.98 24.13
C GLN A 81 -8.42 -28.19 22.93
N GLU A 82 -8.71 -29.23 22.16
CA GLU A 82 -8.00 -29.53 20.93
C GLU A 82 -8.93 -30.09 19.86
N GLY A 83 -8.52 -29.96 18.62
CA GLY A 83 -9.33 -30.43 17.50
C GLY A 83 -8.69 -30.16 16.15
N ARG A 84 -9.33 -30.68 15.10
CA ARG A 84 -8.94 -30.38 13.72
C ARG A 84 -9.44 -29.01 13.30
N SER A 85 -8.79 -28.42 12.30
CA SER A 85 -9.26 -27.16 11.71
C SER A 85 -10.78 -27.22 11.45
N PRO A 86 -11.58 -26.34 12.09
CA PRO A 86 -13.01 -26.31 11.90
C PRO A 86 -13.40 -25.63 10.58
N TYR A 87 -12.42 -25.08 9.84
CA TYR A 87 -12.67 -24.28 8.66
C TYR A 87 -12.76 -25.14 7.40
N TRP A 88 -13.62 -24.75 6.46
CA TRP A 88 -13.73 -25.42 5.15
C TRP A 88 -12.41 -25.49 4.38
N HIS A 89 -11.56 -24.46 4.51
CA HIS A 89 -10.23 -24.43 3.90
C HIS A 89 -9.22 -25.35 4.57
N LYS A 90 -9.56 -26.06 5.66
CA LYS A 90 -8.71 -27.05 6.38
C LYS A 90 -7.34 -26.53 6.83
N GLU A 91 -7.18 -25.22 6.99
CA GLU A 91 -5.94 -24.55 7.43
C GLU A 91 -6.12 -23.82 8.76
N HIS A 92 -5.04 -23.24 9.30
CA HIS A 92 -5.12 -22.31 10.43
C HIS A 92 -5.76 -20.98 10.03
N ASN A 93 -6.24 -20.22 11.02
CA ASN A 93 -6.85 -18.90 10.83
C ASN A 93 -5.85 -17.77 10.57
N TYR A 94 -4.58 -17.95 10.92
CA TYR A 94 -3.56 -16.91 10.72
C TYR A 94 -3.15 -16.75 9.27
N ILE A 95 -2.78 -15.54 8.87
CA ILE A 95 -2.12 -15.24 7.61
C ILE A 95 -0.95 -14.36 7.99
N LEU A 96 0.26 -14.81 7.70
CA LEU A 96 1.50 -14.12 8.06
C LEU A 96 2.17 -13.65 6.78
N ASN A 97 2.55 -12.38 6.74
CA ASN A 97 3.44 -11.88 5.70
C ASN A 97 4.84 -11.71 6.28
N ILE A 98 5.79 -12.48 5.76
CA ILE A 98 7.19 -12.42 6.18
C ILE A 98 8.00 -12.13 4.92
N TYR A 99 8.37 -10.87 4.74
CA TYR A 99 9.12 -10.43 3.58
C TYR A 99 9.98 -9.20 3.93
N PRO A 100 11.20 -9.11 3.36
CA PRO A 100 11.98 -10.17 2.75
C PRO A 100 12.51 -11.17 3.80
N PHE A 101 12.33 -12.46 3.53
CA PHE A 101 12.88 -13.53 4.36
C PHE A 101 14.13 -14.09 3.68
N VAL A 102 15.30 -13.78 4.24
CA VAL A 102 16.60 -14.19 3.68
C VAL A 102 17.41 -14.83 4.81
N ASN A 103 17.99 -16.01 4.58
CA ASN A 103 18.86 -16.71 5.52
C ASN A 103 18.28 -16.87 6.94
N GLY A 104 16.98 -17.15 7.06
CA GLY A 104 16.33 -17.37 8.35
C GLY A 104 16.02 -16.09 9.14
N LYS A 105 16.29 -14.91 8.58
CA LYS A 105 16.02 -13.62 9.20
C LYS A 105 15.06 -12.80 8.34
N VAL A 106 14.26 -11.99 9.02
CA VAL A 106 13.43 -10.97 8.38
C VAL A 106 14.30 -9.72 8.32
N PHE A 107 14.54 -9.22 7.11
CA PHE A 107 15.22 -7.94 6.91
C PHE A 107 14.15 -6.89 6.67
N ASN A 108 13.84 -6.06 7.67
CA ASN A 108 12.86 -5.01 7.46
C ASN A 108 13.49 -3.91 6.61
N PHE A 109 12.69 -3.30 5.73
CA PHE A 109 13.10 -2.10 4.99
C PHE A 109 13.57 -0.99 5.96
N VAL A 110 12.97 -0.91 7.15
CA VAL A 110 13.30 0.14 8.13
C VAL A 110 14.65 -0.07 8.83
N ASP A 111 15.13 -1.32 8.91
CA ASP A 111 16.30 -1.65 9.73
C ASP A 111 17.57 -0.92 9.24
N ASP A 112 17.70 -0.71 7.93
CA ASP A 112 18.83 0.01 7.33
C ASP A 112 18.85 1.51 7.68
N PHE A 113 17.71 2.12 8.05
CA PHE A 113 17.65 3.53 8.46
C PHE A 113 17.93 3.75 9.93
N ILE A 114 17.74 2.74 10.77
CA ILE A 114 17.83 2.90 12.23
C ILE A 114 19.23 3.39 12.61
N ASP A 115 20.27 2.85 11.99
CA ASP A 115 21.64 3.25 12.28
C ASP A 115 21.97 4.65 11.75
N GLN A 116 21.51 5.00 10.54
CA GLN A 116 21.69 6.36 10.01
C GLN A 116 20.97 7.41 10.86
N GLN A 117 19.75 7.11 11.34
CA GLN A 117 19.01 7.99 12.23
C GLN A 117 19.74 8.20 13.57
N LYS A 118 20.38 7.15 14.12
CA LYS A 118 21.23 7.29 15.32
C LYS A 118 22.42 8.20 15.06
N TYR A 119 23.06 8.09 13.89
CA TYR A 119 24.17 8.98 13.52
C TYR A 119 23.71 10.43 13.39
N ILE A 120 22.58 10.70 12.72
CA ILE A 120 21.99 12.05 12.64
C ILE A 120 21.70 12.60 14.03
N ASN A 121 21.04 11.81 14.89
CA ASN A 121 20.73 12.23 16.26
C ASN A 121 22.01 12.56 17.05
N ARG A 122 23.08 11.79 16.84
CA ARG A 122 24.39 12.04 17.46
C ARG A 122 25.04 13.31 16.92
N THR A 123 25.05 13.53 15.61
CA THR A 123 25.56 14.77 14.99
C THR A 123 24.81 15.98 15.53
N LEU A 124 23.47 15.90 15.60
CA LEU A 124 22.64 16.99 16.11
C LEU A 124 22.91 17.28 17.59
N THR A 125 23.09 16.23 18.41
CA THR A 125 23.51 16.38 19.82
C THR A 125 24.89 17.03 19.92
N MET A 126 25.82 16.67 19.03
CA MET A 126 27.16 17.27 18.99
C MET A 126 27.11 18.75 18.63
N ILE A 127 26.32 19.13 17.62
CA ILE A 127 26.08 20.53 17.24
C ILE A 127 25.51 21.31 18.42
N ASP A 128 24.51 20.77 19.11
CA ASP A 128 23.90 21.42 20.27
C ASP A 128 24.89 21.56 21.44
N PHE A 129 25.71 20.53 21.68
CA PHE A 129 26.79 20.58 22.67
C PHE A 129 27.85 21.62 22.32
N ILE A 130 28.30 21.68 21.07
CA ILE A 130 29.26 22.68 20.61
C ILE A 130 28.67 24.08 20.77
N ARG A 131 27.41 24.28 20.38
CA ARG A 131 26.72 25.56 20.48
C ARG A 131 26.49 26.02 21.93
N SER A 132 26.25 25.09 22.85
CA SER A 132 26.06 25.38 24.27
C SER A 132 27.37 25.57 25.03
N SER A 133 28.43 24.84 24.68
CA SER A 133 29.77 24.96 25.28
C SER A 133 30.59 26.13 24.74
N THR A 134 30.20 26.67 23.58
CA THR A 134 30.84 27.84 22.98
C THR A 134 30.68 29.06 23.89
N ALA A 135 31.81 29.65 24.29
CA ALA A 135 31.83 30.90 25.05
C ALA A 135 31.13 32.02 24.24
N LYS A 136 29.99 32.50 24.76
CA LYS A 136 29.25 33.62 24.21
C LYS A 136 29.79 34.92 24.81
N GLY A 137 30.58 35.66 24.03
CA GLY A 137 31.00 37.01 24.40
C GLY A 137 31.82 37.08 25.69
N LEU A 138 32.67 36.08 25.97
CA LEU A 138 33.57 36.15 27.12
C LEU A 138 34.57 37.29 26.89
N LEU A 139 34.51 38.31 27.73
CA LEU A 139 35.44 39.43 27.68
C LEU A 139 36.67 39.08 28.52
N ILE A 140 37.83 39.03 27.87
CA ILE A 140 39.12 38.88 28.53
C ILE A 140 39.74 40.26 28.62
N VAL A 141 39.98 40.72 29.84
CA VAL A 141 40.52 42.05 30.14
C VAL A 141 41.82 41.90 30.92
N ASP A 142 42.88 42.57 30.47
CA ASP A 142 44.13 42.69 31.21
C ASP A 142 43.97 43.72 32.34
N GLU A 143 43.92 43.27 33.60
CA GLU A 143 43.72 44.10 34.79
C GLU A 143 44.85 45.14 34.98
N ASP A 144 46.08 44.80 34.55
CA ASP A 144 47.25 45.66 34.71
C ASP A 144 47.24 46.88 33.77
N ALA A 145 46.40 46.86 32.73
CA ALA A 145 46.27 47.95 31.77
C ALA A 145 45.39 49.11 32.28
N PHE A 146 44.58 48.87 33.31
CA PHE A 146 43.62 49.82 33.90
C PHE A 146 44.10 50.34 35.25
N GLN A 147 45.15 51.17 35.25
CA GLN A 147 45.67 51.76 36.48
C GLN A 147 44.69 52.75 37.12
N GLY A 148 44.17 52.41 38.30
CA GLY A 148 43.34 53.28 39.13
C GLY A 148 41.83 53.01 39.06
N MET A 149 41.40 51.99 38.32
CA MET A 149 40.01 51.53 38.28
C MET A 149 39.92 50.15 38.93
N SER A 150 38.95 49.93 39.81
CA SER A 150 38.71 48.61 40.41
C SER A 150 38.08 47.65 39.38
N ARG A 151 38.27 46.33 39.56
CA ARG A 151 37.66 45.30 38.71
C ARG A 151 36.14 45.48 38.57
N GLU A 152 35.46 45.88 39.64
CA GLU A 152 34.01 46.12 39.64
C GLU A 152 33.62 47.33 38.79
N GLN A 153 34.43 48.39 38.78
CA GLN A 153 34.19 49.60 37.97
C GLN A 153 34.41 49.35 36.48
N ILE A 154 35.39 48.51 36.12
CA ILE A 154 35.64 48.15 34.71
C ILE A 154 34.43 47.38 34.14
N VAL A 155 33.85 46.47 34.93
CA VAL A 155 32.65 45.72 34.54
C VAL A 155 31.44 46.64 34.43
N ASP A 156 31.21 47.54 35.41
CA ASP A 156 30.07 48.46 35.39
C ASP A 156 30.12 49.42 34.19
N GLU A 157 31.31 49.95 33.88
CA GLU A 157 31.51 50.86 32.73
C GLU A 157 31.35 50.14 31.38
N TYR A 158 31.75 48.86 31.29
CA TYR A 158 31.53 48.06 30.08
C TYR A 158 30.05 47.72 29.83
N VAL A 159 29.26 47.51 30.88
CA VAL A 159 27.82 47.20 30.78
C VAL A 159 26.99 48.46 30.53
N ARG A 160 27.48 49.64 30.92
CA ARG A 160 26.79 50.92 30.71
C ARG A 160 26.72 51.31 29.23
N TYR A 161 25.55 51.80 28.84
CA TYR A 161 25.35 52.39 27.52
C TYR A 161 26.19 53.67 27.40
N ASN A 162 27.07 53.72 26.39
CA ASN A 162 28.07 54.78 26.17
C ASN A 162 29.17 54.92 27.25
N GLY A 163 29.54 53.82 27.93
CA GLY A 163 30.66 53.83 28.85
C GLY A 163 32.02 54.09 28.17
N VAL A 164 32.92 54.78 28.86
CA VAL A 164 34.26 55.14 28.33
C VAL A 164 35.35 54.57 29.22
N LEU A 165 36.17 53.68 28.65
CA LEU A 165 37.29 53.05 29.34
C LEU A 165 38.61 53.75 29.02
N PHE A 166 39.31 54.21 30.05
CA PHE A 166 40.63 54.81 29.93
C PHE A 166 41.72 53.73 30.09
N VAL A 167 42.54 53.50 29.06
CA VAL A 167 43.65 52.55 29.07
C VAL A 167 44.98 53.31 29.00
N ARG A 168 45.97 52.86 29.77
CA ARG A 168 47.36 53.31 29.64
C ARG A 168 48.20 52.19 29.01
N LEU A 169 48.46 52.29 27.70
CA LEU A 169 49.27 51.33 26.96
C LEU A 169 50.73 51.38 27.43
N LYS A 170 51.31 50.23 27.83
CA LYS A 170 52.77 50.07 27.96
C LYS A 170 53.38 49.96 26.55
N GLN A 171 54.63 50.41 26.37
CA GLN A 171 55.30 50.39 25.05
C GLN A 171 55.29 48.96 24.46
N GLY A 172 54.70 48.81 23.27
CA GLY A 172 54.60 47.54 22.54
C GLY A 172 53.28 46.78 22.67
N GLN A 173 52.33 47.22 23.51
CA GLN A 173 51.01 46.59 23.63
C GLN A 173 49.98 47.24 22.70
N ASN A 174 49.22 46.41 21.98
CA ASN A 174 48.11 46.82 21.12
C ASN A 174 46.79 46.76 21.91
N ILE A 175 45.86 47.70 21.66
CA ILE A 175 44.55 47.78 22.37
C ILE A 175 43.77 46.47 22.28
N GLN A 176 43.87 45.78 21.14
CA GLN A 176 43.26 44.49 20.95
C GLN A 176 43.71 43.51 22.04
N ASN A 177 45.00 43.44 22.37
CA ASN A 177 45.54 42.53 23.38
C ASN A 177 45.08 42.81 24.83
N ILE A 178 44.47 43.97 25.09
CA ILE A 178 44.09 44.42 26.43
C ILE A 178 42.62 44.12 26.72
N VAL A 179 41.76 44.23 25.71
CA VAL A 179 40.34 43.88 25.80
C VAL A 179 40.00 43.03 24.58
N HIS A 180 39.97 41.73 24.79
CA HIS A 180 39.63 40.75 23.75
C HIS A 180 38.29 40.12 24.07
N GLN A 181 37.30 40.33 23.21
CA GLN A 181 36.07 39.56 23.27
C GLN A 181 36.30 38.21 22.58
N TYR A 182 36.44 37.16 23.38
CA TYR A 182 36.49 35.80 22.87
C TYR A 182 35.08 35.32 22.57
N ASN A 183 34.68 35.45 21.32
CA ASN A 183 33.58 34.68 20.77
C ASN A 183 34.18 33.36 20.31
N GLY A 184 33.85 32.26 20.97
CA GLY A 184 34.25 30.95 20.45
C GLY A 184 33.62 30.78 19.08
N SER A 185 34.39 30.90 18.01
CA SER A 185 33.92 30.49 16.69
C SER A 185 34.17 29.00 16.62
N ALA A 186 33.35 28.21 17.34
CA ALA A 186 33.36 26.79 17.10
C ALA A 186 32.85 26.59 15.67
N ALA A 187 33.68 26.02 14.80
CA ALA A 187 33.40 25.90 13.38
C ALA A 187 32.27 24.87 13.13
N VAL A 188 31.02 25.26 13.41
CA VAL A 188 29.82 24.43 13.18
C VAL A 188 29.54 24.23 11.68
N ALA A 189 30.25 24.94 10.79
CA ALA A 189 30.04 24.86 9.34
C ALA A 189 30.24 23.44 8.79
N GLY A 190 31.26 22.71 9.25
CA GLY A 190 31.50 21.33 8.81
C GLY A 190 30.45 20.34 9.32
N ASP A 191 29.90 20.57 10.51
CA ASP A 191 28.87 19.70 11.10
C ASP A 191 27.51 19.85 10.39
N TYR A 192 27.18 21.06 9.92
CA TYR A 192 25.99 21.28 9.09
C TYR A 192 26.13 20.67 7.69
N GLU A 193 27.32 20.71 7.10
CA GLU A 193 27.59 20.02 5.82
C GLU A 193 27.47 18.51 5.98
N LEU A 194 28.01 17.94 7.06
CA LEU A 194 27.87 16.54 7.40
C LEU A 194 26.40 16.14 7.63
N LEU A 195 25.63 16.97 8.35
CA LEU A 195 24.20 16.75 8.55
C LEU A 195 23.43 16.75 7.22
N ASN A 196 23.73 17.69 6.33
CA ASN A 196 23.12 17.74 5.00
C ASN A 196 23.49 16.52 4.15
N LEU A 197 24.74 16.06 4.20
CA LEU A 197 25.17 14.82 3.54
C LEU A 197 24.43 13.60 4.11
N GLN A 198 24.29 13.50 5.43
CA GLN A 198 23.56 12.41 6.10
C GLN A 198 22.08 12.40 5.71
N LEU A 199 21.41 13.55 5.68
CA LEU A 199 20.02 13.68 5.23
C LEU A 199 19.87 13.25 3.76
N LYS A 200 20.82 13.62 2.91
CA LYS A 200 20.83 13.20 1.50
C LYS A 200 21.04 11.69 1.36
N LEU A 201 21.97 11.10 2.11
CA LEU A 201 22.23 9.66 2.11
C LEU A 201 21.00 8.87 2.58
N ILE A 202 20.23 9.35 3.56
CA ILE A 202 18.97 8.72 3.95
C ILE A 202 17.97 8.72 2.79
N ASN A 203 17.83 9.84 2.08
CA ASN A 203 16.94 9.91 0.92
C ASN A 203 17.39 8.95 -0.20
N ASP A 204 18.69 8.91 -0.50
CA ASP A 204 19.27 8.05 -1.53
C ASP A 204 19.15 6.55 -1.17
N ILE A 205 19.45 6.17 0.08
CA ILE A 205 19.30 4.79 0.58
C ILE A 205 17.84 4.37 0.60
N SER A 206 16.93 5.28 0.95
CA SER A 206 15.51 4.95 1.03
C SER A 206 14.94 4.53 -0.32
N GLY A 207 15.51 5.00 -1.42
CA GLY A 207 14.89 4.83 -2.73
C GLY A 207 13.48 5.42 -2.81
N VAL A 208 13.00 6.14 -1.80
CA VAL A 208 11.71 6.85 -1.77
C VAL A 208 11.98 8.30 -2.16
N ASN A 209 12.22 8.50 -3.45
CA ASN A 209 12.42 9.85 -3.97
C ASN A 209 11.16 10.70 -3.81
N SER A 210 11.32 12.02 -3.65
CA SER A 210 10.22 13.00 -3.66
C SER A 210 9.28 12.82 -4.86
N ALA A 211 9.83 12.36 -5.99
CA ALA A 211 9.09 12.01 -7.19
C ALA A 211 8.08 10.86 -6.97
N MET A 212 8.46 9.84 -6.22
CA MET A 212 7.58 8.71 -5.88
C MET A 212 6.50 9.11 -4.85
N GLN A 213 6.76 10.14 -4.04
CA GLN A 213 5.77 10.73 -3.12
C GLN A 213 4.78 11.66 -3.84
N GLY A 214 4.92 11.85 -5.16
CA GLY A 214 4.09 12.75 -5.94
C GLY A 214 4.39 14.23 -5.73
N GLN A 215 5.57 14.58 -5.19
CA GLN A 215 5.97 15.97 -5.06
C GLN A 215 6.32 16.55 -6.44
N THR A 216 5.95 17.81 -6.66
CA THR A 216 6.26 18.53 -7.91
C THR A 216 7.77 18.55 -8.15
N PRO A 217 8.24 18.22 -9.37
CA PRO A 217 9.66 18.29 -9.70
C PRO A 217 10.19 19.71 -9.47
N SER A 218 11.45 19.82 -9.04
CA SER A 218 12.14 21.11 -9.00
C SER A 218 12.14 21.74 -10.40
N SER A 219 11.92 23.06 -10.48
CA SER A 219 11.99 23.80 -11.75
C SER A 219 13.30 23.47 -12.47
N ASN A 220 13.22 22.93 -13.69
CA ASN A 220 14.30 22.45 -14.57
C ASN A 220 14.58 20.93 -14.61
N THR A 221 13.83 20.07 -13.91
CA THR A 221 13.95 18.61 -14.11
C THR A 221 13.17 18.17 -15.36
N PRO A 222 13.80 17.57 -16.38
CA PRO A 222 13.10 16.98 -17.53
C PRO A 222 12.08 15.92 -17.08
N SER A 223 10.87 15.97 -17.63
CA SER A 223 9.79 15.00 -17.33
C SER A 223 10.23 13.54 -17.51
N SER A 224 11.13 13.28 -18.46
CA SER A 224 11.72 11.95 -18.71
C SER A 224 12.64 11.47 -17.58
N LEU A 225 13.47 12.36 -17.01
CA LEU A 225 14.32 12.04 -15.86
C LEU A 225 13.48 11.82 -14.60
N TYR A 226 12.43 12.62 -14.40
CA TYR A 226 11.49 12.41 -13.30
C TYR A 226 10.74 11.08 -13.42
N ALA A 227 10.26 10.73 -14.62
CA ALA A 227 9.63 9.43 -14.89
C ALA A 227 10.60 8.25 -14.66
N GLN A 228 11.85 8.37 -15.10
CA GLN A 228 12.89 7.37 -14.83
C GLN A 228 13.20 7.23 -13.32
N GLN A 229 13.24 8.34 -12.58
CA GLN A 229 13.42 8.31 -11.12
C GLN A 229 12.26 7.62 -10.42
N VAL A 230 11.01 7.89 -10.81
CA VAL A 230 9.83 7.19 -10.29
C VAL A 230 9.90 5.70 -10.61
N GLN A 231 10.27 5.34 -11.84
CA GLN A 231 10.38 3.93 -12.26
C GLN A 231 11.45 3.17 -11.49
N ASN A 232 12.64 3.75 -11.31
CA ASN A 232 13.74 3.14 -10.57
C ASN A 232 13.41 3.00 -9.08
N SER A 233 12.77 4.02 -8.50
CA SER A 233 12.30 4.01 -7.10
C SER A 233 11.23 2.96 -6.87
N SER A 234 10.28 2.85 -7.81
CA SER A 234 9.22 1.85 -7.78
C SER A 234 9.78 0.43 -7.80
N MET A 235 10.86 0.15 -8.54
CA MET A 235 11.48 -1.17 -8.57
C MET A 235 11.94 -1.65 -7.18
N ASN A 236 12.48 -0.75 -6.35
CA ASN A 236 12.96 -1.10 -5.00
C ASN A 236 11.80 -1.45 -4.05
N VAL A 237 10.67 -0.73 -4.17
CA VAL A 237 9.49 -0.95 -3.31
C VAL A 237 8.54 -2.00 -3.89
N LYS A 238 8.67 -2.32 -5.18
CA LYS A 238 7.84 -3.29 -5.91
C LYS A 238 7.80 -4.63 -5.21
N GLY A 239 8.96 -5.17 -4.80
CA GLY A 239 8.99 -6.46 -4.11
C GLY A 239 8.20 -6.46 -2.80
N LEU A 240 8.28 -5.38 -2.03
CA LEU A 240 7.50 -5.20 -0.80
C LEU A 240 6.00 -5.08 -1.09
N LEU A 241 5.63 -4.29 -2.10
CA LEU A 241 4.23 -4.10 -2.51
C LEU A 241 3.62 -5.38 -3.07
N ASP A 242 4.36 -6.13 -3.89
CA ASP A 242 3.90 -7.41 -4.46
C ASP A 242 3.73 -8.47 -3.37
N SER A 243 4.65 -8.52 -2.40
CA SER A 243 4.48 -9.35 -1.19
C SER A 243 3.23 -8.96 -0.41
N PHE A 244 3.01 -7.66 -0.19
CA PHE A 244 1.83 -7.16 0.52
C PHE A 244 0.53 -7.46 -0.23
N ARG A 245 0.52 -7.36 -1.57
CA ARG A 245 -0.62 -7.75 -2.41
C ARG A 245 -0.92 -9.23 -2.29
N ASN A 246 0.11 -10.07 -2.37
CA ASN A 246 -0.07 -11.52 -2.18
C ASN A 246 -0.65 -11.82 -0.78
N PHE A 247 -0.17 -11.10 0.24
CA PHE A 247 -0.75 -11.17 1.57
C PHE A 247 -2.23 -10.75 1.60
N GLN A 248 -2.61 -9.65 0.94
CA GLN A 248 -4.02 -9.22 0.84
C GLN A 248 -4.88 -10.24 0.09
N LYS A 249 -4.38 -10.84 -0.99
CA LYS A 249 -5.10 -11.91 -1.72
C LYS A 249 -5.35 -13.13 -0.83
N LYS A 250 -4.31 -13.62 -0.13
CA LYS A 250 -4.43 -14.73 0.84
C LYS A 250 -5.36 -14.38 1.99
N ARG A 251 -5.17 -13.16 2.53
CA ARG A 251 -6.12 -12.26 3.19
C ARG A 251 -7.57 -12.65 2.98
N ASP A 252 -8.00 -12.16 1.83
CA ASP A 252 -9.38 -12.02 1.42
C ASP A 252 -9.97 -13.36 1.01
N ASN A 253 -9.17 -14.25 0.41
CA ASN A 253 -9.61 -15.62 0.10
C ASN A 253 -10.00 -16.38 1.37
N LYS A 254 -9.18 -16.33 2.43
CA LYS A 254 -9.49 -17.02 3.70
C LYS A 254 -10.66 -16.38 4.44
N VAL A 255 -10.77 -15.05 4.42
CA VAL A 255 -11.93 -14.34 4.96
C VAL A 255 -13.21 -14.73 4.21
N MET A 256 -13.17 -14.78 2.88
CA MET A 256 -14.34 -15.15 2.07
C MET A 256 -14.81 -16.58 2.37
N LYS A 257 -13.90 -17.55 2.46
CA LYS A 257 -14.25 -18.94 2.84
C LYS A 257 -14.88 -19.01 4.23
N THR A 258 -14.42 -18.17 5.16
CA THR A 258 -15.00 -18.07 6.50
C THR A 258 -16.40 -17.44 6.46
N ILE A 259 -16.60 -16.41 5.62
CA ILE A 259 -17.91 -15.79 5.40
C ILE A 259 -18.89 -16.82 4.83
N GLN A 260 -18.52 -17.52 3.75
CA GLN A 260 -19.34 -18.57 3.14
C GLN A 260 -19.72 -19.68 4.15
N GLN A 261 -18.80 -20.05 5.04
CA GLN A 261 -19.05 -21.08 6.04
C GLN A 261 -20.01 -20.65 7.16
N PHE A 262 -19.88 -19.43 7.67
CA PHE A 262 -20.60 -19.00 8.88
C PHE A 262 -21.80 -18.09 8.61
N TYR A 263 -21.91 -17.47 7.43
CA TYR A 263 -23.04 -16.59 7.10
C TYR A 263 -24.12 -17.37 6.38
N THR A 264 -25.08 -17.87 7.15
CA THR A 264 -26.21 -18.69 6.66
C THR A 264 -27.47 -17.89 6.33
N SER A 265 -27.49 -16.60 6.62
CA SER A 265 -28.63 -15.71 6.41
C SER A 265 -28.33 -14.66 5.35
N ALA A 266 -29.32 -14.30 4.53
CA ALA A 266 -29.18 -13.18 3.61
C ALA A 266 -28.93 -11.85 4.35
N ARG A 267 -28.03 -11.02 3.83
CA ARG A 267 -27.63 -9.75 4.47
C ARG A 267 -27.52 -8.63 3.45
N TYR A 268 -27.91 -7.43 3.84
CA TYR A 268 -27.71 -6.24 3.03
C TYR A 268 -26.25 -5.79 3.12
N ILE A 269 -25.62 -5.54 1.97
CA ILE A 269 -24.27 -4.99 1.89
C ILE A 269 -24.39 -3.49 1.60
N ASP A 270 -23.99 -2.67 2.56
CA ASP A 270 -23.92 -1.22 2.36
C ASP A 270 -22.57 -0.85 1.74
N LEU A 271 -22.57 -0.57 0.44
CA LEU A 271 -21.38 -0.20 -0.35
C LEU A 271 -21.53 1.25 -0.84
N ALA A 272 -20.49 2.05 -0.58
CA ALA A 272 -20.35 3.37 -1.19
C ALA A 272 -19.71 3.24 -2.58
N GLY A 273 -20.49 3.49 -3.64
CA GLY A 273 -20.03 3.43 -5.03
C GLY A 273 -21.19 3.45 -6.02
N SER A 274 -20.96 3.86 -7.26
CA SER A 274 -21.96 3.89 -8.34
C SER A 274 -21.91 2.66 -9.26
N ASP A 275 -20.86 1.84 -9.17
CA ASP A 275 -20.54 0.74 -10.10
C ASP A 275 -20.98 -0.65 -9.61
N TYR A 276 -22.09 -0.76 -8.88
CA TYR A 276 -22.62 -2.08 -8.48
C TYR A 276 -24.05 -2.29 -8.98
N SER A 277 -24.36 -3.53 -9.40
CA SER A 277 -25.71 -3.87 -9.85
C SER A 277 -26.68 -3.88 -8.66
N LYS A 278 -27.96 -3.62 -8.91
CA LYS A 278 -28.98 -3.62 -7.86
C LYS A 278 -29.10 -4.99 -7.17
N GLU A 279 -28.76 -6.09 -7.86
CA GLU A 279 -28.74 -7.44 -7.27
C GLU A 279 -27.59 -7.65 -6.28
N SER A 280 -26.44 -7.01 -6.49
CA SER A 280 -25.26 -7.14 -5.61
C SER A 280 -25.41 -6.50 -4.23
N LYS A 281 -26.52 -5.78 -3.97
CA LYS A 281 -26.84 -5.22 -2.65
C LYS A 281 -27.21 -6.27 -1.61
N TRP A 282 -27.59 -7.47 -2.05
CA TRP A 282 -27.99 -8.56 -1.16
C TRP A 282 -27.00 -9.71 -1.24
N TYR A 283 -26.42 -10.06 -0.11
CA TYR A 283 -25.67 -11.29 0.06
C TYR A 283 -26.65 -12.46 0.18
N ASP A 284 -26.55 -13.44 -0.71
CA ASP A 284 -27.36 -14.65 -0.75
C ASP A 284 -26.46 -15.89 -0.54
N PRO A 285 -26.50 -16.55 0.64
CA PRO A 285 -25.60 -17.64 0.99
C PRO A 285 -25.60 -18.80 -0.01
N GLU A 286 -26.78 -19.20 -0.52
CA GLU A 286 -26.91 -20.37 -1.41
C GLU A 286 -26.22 -20.15 -2.76
N LYS A 287 -26.17 -18.91 -3.25
CA LYS A 287 -25.53 -18.56 -4.52
C LYS A 287 -24.02 -18.41 -4.40
N VAL A 288 -23.52 -18.10 -3.21
CA VAL A 288 -22.10 -17.81 -2.96
C VAL A 288 -21.38 -19.02 -2.37
N GLN A 289 -22.11 -20.03 -1.89
CA GLN A 289 -21.56 -21.29 -1.40
C GLN A 289 -20.74 -21.99 -2.50
N ASP A 290 -19.57 -22.50 -2.14
CA ASP A 290 -18.60 -23.18 -3.02
C ASP A 290 -18.05 -22.37 -4.19
N SER A 291 -18.31 -21.06 -4.25
CA SER A 291 -17.71 -20.18 -5.25
C SER A 291 -16.26 -19.83 -4.88
N GLU A 292 -15.33 -20.12 -5.78
CA GLU A 292 -13.95 -19.64 -5.67
C GLU A 292 -13.84 -18.21 -6.20
N ILE A 293 -13.39 -17.29 -5.34
CA ILE A 293 -13.17 -15.89 -5.71
C ILE A 293 -11.70 -15.69 -6.10
N ASP A 294 -11.51 -15.16 -7.30
CA ASP A 294 -10.21 -14.68 -7.76
C ASP A 294 -10.10 -13.17 -7.56
N VAL A 295 -9.15 -12.76 -6.73
CA VAL A 295 -8.92 -11.35 -6.38
C VAL A 295 -7.76 -10.82 -7.22
N TYR A 296 -8.10 -9.97 -8.19
CA TYR A 296 -7.14 -9.19 -8.95
C TYR A 296 -7.04 -7.79 -8.36
N ILE A 297 -5.90 -7.49 -7.75
CA ILE A 297 -5.55 -6.12 -7.38
C ILE A 297 -4.87 -5.52 -8.61
N THR A 298 -5.60 -4.72 -9.36
CA THR A 298 -5.02 -3.90 -10.43
C THR A 298 -4.46 -2.63 -9.82
N GLU A 299 -3.23 -2.28 -10.19
CA GLU A 299 -2.78 -0.91 -10.00
C GLU A 299 -3.65 -0.03 -10.89
N GLY A 300 -4.39 0.88 -10.28
CA GLY A 300 -4.93 1.98 -11.05
C GLY A 300 -3.75 2.68 -11.71
N SER A 301 -3.64 2.57 -13.03
CA SER A 301 -2.70 3.36 -13.85
C SER A 301 -2.95 4.86 -13.71
N ASN A 302 -3.98 5.25 -12.97
CA ASN A 302 -4.32 6.60 -12.54
C ASN A 302 -3.34 7.19 -11.50
N THR A 303 -2.04 6.96 -11.64
CA THR A 303 -1.05 7.74 -10.90
C THR A 303 -1.07 9.19 -11.43
N PRO A 304 -0.91 10.21 -10.58
CA PRO A 304 -0.86 11.60 -11.03
C PRO A 304 0.18 11.84 -12.14
N VAL A 305 1.28 11.07 -12.14
CA VAL A 305 2.32 11.13 -13.17
C VAL A 305 1.85 10.58 -14.51
N TYR A 306 1.23 9.39 -14.51
CA TYR A 306 0.66 8.82 -15.74
C TYR A 306 -0.48 9.69 -16.28
N GLN A 307 -1.29 10.26 -15.39
CA GLN A 307 -2.28 11.27 -15.74
C GLN A 307 -1.64 12.51 -16.38
N MET A 308 -0.54 13.03 -15.84
CA MET A 308 0.16 14.18 -16.42
C MET A 308 0.74 13.86 -17.82
N VAL A 309 1.40 12.71 -17.98
CA VAL A 309 1.95 12.27 -19.29
C VAL A 309 0.85 12.02 -20.30
N MET A 310 -0.24 11.35 -19.89
CA MET A 310 -1.39 11.11 -20.75
C MET A 310 -2.05 12.43 -21.14
N ASN A 311 -2.22 13.36 -20.21
CA ASN A 311 -2.75 14.68 -20.50
C ASN A 311 -1.84 15.48 -21.45
N GLU A 312 -0.51 15.38 -21.31
CA GLU A 312 0.44 16.03 -22.23
C GLU A 312 0.35 15.46 -23.65
N PHE A 313 0.30 14.12 -23.78
CA PHE A 313 0.11 13.43 -25.06
C PHE A 313 -1.25 13.76 -25.70
N LEU A 314 -2.31 13.74 -24.91
CA LEU A 314 -3.66 14.11 -25.33
C LEU A 314 -3.72 15.58 -25.79
N MET A 315 -3.02 16.49 -25.11
CA MET A 315 -2.89 17.88 -25.51
C MET A 315 -2.06 18.06 -26.79
N GLU A 316 -1.05 17.21 -27.04
CA GLU A 316 -0.29 17.20 -28.29
C GLU A 316 -1.16 16.73 -29.46
N LEU A 317 -1.93 15.65 -29.30
CA LEU A 317 -2.87 15.17 -30.31
C LEU A 317 -3.98 16.19 -30.60
N TYR A 318 -4.44 16.92 -29.58
CA TYR A 318 -5.35 18.04 -29.76
C TYR A 318 -4.73 19.19 -30.56
N LYS A 319 -3.49 19.58 -30.26
CA LYS A 319 -2.74 20.60 -31.03
C LYS A 319 -2.52 20.17 -32.48
N ASN A 320 -2.31 18.89 -32.73
CA ASN A 320 -2.17 18.30 -34.06
C ASN A 320 -3.52 18.05 -34.76
N GLN A 321 -4.64 18.48 -34.18
CA GLN A 321 -6.01 18.32 -34.71
C GLN A 321 -6.45 16.87 -34.96
N ALA A 322 -5.78 15.89 -34.32
CA ALA A 322 -6.11 14.47 -34.48
C ALA A 322 -7.29 14.03 -33.58
N ILE A 323 -7.61 14.81 -32.53
CA ILE A 323 -8.63 14.50 -31.52
C ILE A 323 -9.54 15.72 -31.27
N ASN A 324 -10.84 15.48 -31.09
CA ASN A 324 -11.81 16.52 -30.73
C ASN A 324 -11.86 16.80 -29.23
N VAL A 325 -12.32 18.00 -28.83
CA VAL A 325 -12.45 18.41 -27.41
C VAL A 325 -13.24 17.40 -26.57
N LYS A 326 -14.28 16.78 -27.14
CA LYS A 326 -15.05 15.73 -26.47
C LYS A 326 -14.22 14.47 -26.17
N GLN A 327 -13.48 13.99 -27.16
CA GLN A 327 -12.59 12.82 -27.01
C GLN A 327 -11.39 13.12 -26.09
N LEU A 328 -10.96 14.39 -26.03
CA LEU A 328 -9.96 14.86 -25.06
C LEU A 328 -10.51 14.78 -23.64
N LEU A 329 -11.71 15.32 -23.41
CA LEU A 329 -12.33 15.37 -22.08
C LEU A 329 -12.79 14.00 -21.57
N GLU A 330 -13.21 13.09 -22.46
CA GLU A 330 -13.57 11.71 -22.11
C GLU A 330 -12.37 10.90 -21.60
N ASN A 331 -11.17 11.18 -22.13
CA ASN A 331 -9.97 10.39 -21.85
C ASN A 331 -8.95 11.12 -20.98
N SER A 332 -9.20 12.38 -20.61
CA SER A 332 -8.32 13.17 -19.76
C SER A 332 -8.80 13.16 -18.30
N SER A 333 -7.85 13.13 -17.38
CA SER A 333 -8.12 13.23 -15.93
C SER A 333 -8.02 14.68 -15.44
N LEU A 334 -8.47 15.64 -16.26
CA LEU A 334 -8.39 17.06 -15.92
C LEU A 334 -9.42 17.37 -14.81
N PRO A 335 -9.08 18.26 -13.84
CA PRO A 335 -10.06 18.73 -12.89
C PRO A 335 -11.24 19.37 -13.65
N PHE A 336 -12.46 18.99 -13.29
CA PHE A 336 -13.72 19.40 -13.92
C PHE A 336 -14.00 18.85 -15.33
N ALA A 337 -13.20 17.91 -15.86
CA ALA A 337 -13.45 17.29 -17.16
C ALA A 337 -14.87 16.70 -17.28
N GLU A 338 -15.33 16.01 -16.23
CA GLU A 338 -16.66 15.40 -16.16
C GLU A 338 -17.79 16.45 -16.20
N ARG A 339 -17.65 17.55 -15.46
CA ARG A 339 -18.61 18.65 -15.46
C ARG A 339 -18.69 19.36 -16.82
N ILE A 340 -17.56 19.54 -17.48
CA ILE A 340 -17.50 20.16 -18.82
C ILE A 340 -18.09 19.19 -19.84
N LEU A 341 -17.81 17.90 -19.73
CA LEU A 341 -18.37 16.88 -20.60
C LEU A 341 -19.90 16.77 -20.47
N GLU A 342 -20.43 16.81 -19.25
CA GLU A 342 -21.87 16.89 -19.01
C GLU A 342 -22.47 18.15 -19.63
N SER A 343 -21.80 19.30 -19.53
CA SER A 343 -22.27 20.54 -20.18
C SER A 343 -22.31 20.42 -21.71
N ILE A 344 -21.27 19.83 -22.32
CA ILE A 344 -21.22 19.62 -23.78
C ILE A 344 -22.30 18.64 -24.22
N LYS A 345 -22.51 17.54 -23.48
CA LYS A 345 -23.59 16.57 -23.77
C LYS A 345 -24.97 17.21 -23.67
N ARG A 346 -25.17 18.12 -22.71
CA ARG A 346 -26.44 18.86 -22.55
C ARG A 346 -26.66 19.81 -23.72
N ASP A 347 -25.64 20.58 -24.10
CA ASP A 347 -25.72 21.53 -25.22
C ASP A 347 -25.94 20.81 -26.57
N GLU A 348 -25.29 19.65 -26.79
CA GLU A 348 -25.55 18.80 -27.97
C GLU A 348 -26.98 18.26 -28.01
N ALA A 349 -27.54 17.85 -26.86
CA ALA A 349 -28.92 17.36 -26.77
C ALA A 349 -29.93 18.48 -27.06
N GLU A 350 -29.68 19.70 -26.58
CA GLU A 350 -30.51 20.87 -26.87
C GLU A 350 -30.44 21.27 -28.36
N MET A 351 -29.27 21.18 -28.98
CA MET A 351 -29.12 21.42 -30.43
C MET A 351 -29.81 20.37 -31.30
N LEU A 352 -29.74 19.08 -30.91
CA LEU A 352 -30.43 18.00 -31.62
C LEU A 352 -31.96 18.17 -31.55
N GLN A 353 -32.49 18.55 -30.38
CA GLN A 353 -33.92 18.86 -30.22
C GLN A 353 -34.32 20.07 -31.08
N ALA A 354 -33.52 21.15 -31.10
CA ALA A 354 -33.79 22.30 -31.95
C ALA A 354 -33.71 21.98 -33.45
N GLN A 355 -32.85 21.04 -33.85
CA GLN A 355 -32.70 20.60 -35.24
C GLN A 355 -33.86 19.67 -35.67
N GLU A 356 -34.37 18.82 -34.79
CA GLU A 356 -35.58 18.01 -35.03
C GLU A 356 -36.84 18.88 -35.13
N GLU A 357 -36.97 19.92 -34.30
CA GLU A 357 -38.05 20.90 -34.41
C GLU A 357 -37.97 21.72 -35.72
N GLY A 358 -36.77 22.12 -36.14
CA GLY A 358 -36.55 22.77 -37.44
C GLY A 358 -36.84 21.86 -38.64
N ARG A 359 -36.59 20.55 -38.53
CA ARG A 359 -36.86 19.57 -39.60
C ARG A 359 -38.36 19.23 -39.68
N MET A 360 -39.07 19.23 -38.56
CA MET A 360 -40.53 19.08 -38.51
C MET A 360 -41.25 20.31 -39.10
N ALA A 361 -40.69 21.51 -38.96
CA ALA A 361 -41.22 22.72 -39.58
C ALA A 361 -41.06 22.74 -41.12
N GLN A 362 -40.01 22.14 -41.68
CA GLN A 362 -39.81 22.02 -43.14
C GLN A 362 -40.72 20.98 -43.80
N LEU A 363 -41.14 19.93 -43.09
CA LEU A 363 -42.01 18.87 -43.61
C LEU A 363 -43.50 19.28 -43.70
N GLN A 364 -43.91 20.37 -43.05
CA GLN A 364 -45.28 20.91 -43.16
C GLN A 364 -45.48 21.84 -44.38
N GLY A 365 -44.45 22.08 -45.19
CA GLY A 365 -44.46 23.09 -46.27
C GLY A 365 -44.64 22.61 -47.71
N ILE A 366 -44.95 21.33 -47.99
CA ILE A 366 -45.09 20.83 -49.38
C ILE A 366 -46.51 20.27 -49.63
N PRO A 367 -47.30 20.80 -50.59
CA PRO A 367 -48.71 20.46 -50.79
C PRO A 367 -48.99 19.02 -51.26
N SER A 368 -50.08 18.46 -50.73
CA SER A 368 -50.56 17.09 -50.88
C SER A 368 -51.34 16.84 -52.18
N GLU A 369 -50.66 16.67 -53.33
CA GLU A 369 -51.36 16.36 -54.60
C GLU A 369 -50.75 15.26 -55.49
N ILE A 370 -49.69 14.54 -55.10
CA ILE A 370 -49.05 13.53 -55.98
C ILE A 370 -49.07 12.09 -55.44
N ILE A 371 -49.63 11.82 -54.26
CA ILE A 371 -49.69 10.45 -53.68
C ILE A 371 -51.04 9.76 -54.01
N GLY A 372 -51.50 9.88 -55.26
CA GLY A 372 -52.73 9.25 -55.75
C GLY A 372 -52.54 8.22 -56.87
N GLN A 373 -51.34 8.13 -57.49
CA GLN A 373 -51.16 7.38 -58.73
C GLN A 373 -50.19 6.19 -58.68
N ILE A 374 -49.76 5.73 -57.50
CA ILE A 374 -48.93 4.51 -57.38
C ILE A 374 -49.57 3.51 -56.42
N ARG A 375 -50.84 3.19 -56.66
CA ARG A 375 -51.47 1.91 -56.25
C ARG A 375 -52.52 1.52 -57.29
N ALA A 376 -52.04 1.01 -58.43
CA ALA A 376 -52.75 0.10 -59.31
C ALA A 376 -51.71 -0.85 -59.93
#